data_AF-J6DJS0-F1
#
_entry.id   AF-J6DJS0-F1
#
_cell.length_a   1.000
_cell.length_b   1.000
_cell.length_c   1.000
_cell.angle_alpha   90.00
_cell.angle_beta   90.00
_cell.angle_gamma   90.00
#
_symmetry.space_group_name_H-M   'P 1'
#
loop_
_entity.id
_entity.type
_entity.pdbx_description
1 polymer ?
#
loop_
_entity_poly.entity_id
_entity_poly.type
_entity_poly.pdbx_seq_one_letter_code
_entity_poly.pdbx_strand_id
1 'polypeptide(L)' 'MATQRMASIPTAEIGKAVADLSGKSDAITSALDFLFQGF' A
#
# COMPACT_ATOMS: atom_id res chain seq x y z
N MET A 1 -7.83 -9.70 -2.94
CA MET A 1 -7.12 -8.48 -3.37
C MET A 1 -7.40 -7.36 -2.37
N ALA A 2 -6.40 -6.93 -1.59
CA ALA A 2 -6.56 -5.86 -0.60
C ALA A 2 -6.23 -4.47 -1.17
N THR A 3 -5.33 -4.41 -2.16
CA THR A 3 -4.87 -3.17 -2.83
C THR A 3 -6.02 -2.35 -3.42
N GLN A 4 -7.10 -3.00 -3.87
CA GLN A 4 -8.31 -2.35 -4.38
C GLN A 4 -9.06 -1.49 -3.34
N ARG A 5 -8.71 -1.60 -2.05
CA ARG A 5 -9.28 -0.78 -0.95
C ARG A 5 -8.42 0.44 -0.62
N MET A 6 -7.40 0.73 -1.43
CA MET A 6 -6.53 1.88 -1.22
C MET A 6 -7.34 3.18 -1.24
N ALA A 7 -7.11 4.02 -0.23
CA ALA A 7 -7.75 5.32 -0.07
C ALA A 7 -6.78 6.31 0.59
N SER A 8 -7.02 7.59 0.38
CA SER A 8 -6.36 8.66 1.14
C SER A 8 -6.96 8.77 2.53
N ILE A 9 -6.13 9.01 3.54
CA ILE A 9 -6.56 9.32 4.92
C ILE A 9 -5.83 10.58 5.42
N PRO A 10 -6.46 11.41 6.29
CA PRO A 10 -5.78 12.50 6.97
C PRO A 10 -4.63 12.01 7.84
N THR A 11 -3.51 12.76 7.88
CA THR A 11 -2.36 12.39 8.72
C THR A 11 -2.68 12.38 10.22
N ALA A 12 -3.67 13.16 10.64
CA ALA A 12 -4.16 13.18 12.02
C ALA A 12 -4.80 11.86 12.47
N GLU A 13 -5.22 11.01 11.53
CA GLU A 13 -5.78 9.67 11.82
C GLU A 13 -4.71 8.58 11.89
N ILE A 14 -3.44 8.90 11.54
CA ILE A 14 -2.34 7.93 11.57
C ILE A 14 -1.86 7.74 13.01
N GLY A 15 -1.99 6.51 13.51
CA GLY A 15 -1.52 6.10 14.83
C GLY A 15 -0.02 5.77 14.88
N LYS A 16 0.40 5.02 15.91
CA LYS A 16 1.79 4.58 16.07
C LYS A 16 2.20 3.59 14.98
N ALA A 17 3.45 3.68 14.52
CA ALA A 17 4.04 2.67 13.65
C ALA A 17 4.21 1.35 14.41
N VAL A 18 3.76 0.24 13.82
CA VAL A 18 3.79 -1.10 14.43
C VAL A 18 4.68 -2.10 13.69
N ALA A 19 5.04 -1.81 12.45
CA ALA A 19 5.89 -2.65 11.61
C ALA A 19 6.57 -1.82 10.52
N ASP A 20 7.74 -2.27 10.08
CA ASP A 20 8.40 -1.79 8.86
C ASP A 20 8.26 -2.85 7.76
N LEU A 21 7.72 -2.44 6.61
CA LEU A 21 7.52 -3.28 5.42
C LEU A 21 8.44 -2.88 4.26
N SER A 22 9.47 -2.04 4.52
CA SER A 22 10.45 -1.60 3.53
C SER A 22 11.05 -2.76 2.72
N GLY A 23 11.35 -3.90 3.36
CA GLY A 23 11.86 -5.11 2.70
C GLY A 23 10.86 -5.84 1.77
N LYS A 24 9.65 -5.31 1.60
CA LYS A 24 8.62 -5.81 0.66
C LYS A 24 8.26 -4.78 -0.41
N SER A 25 9.07 -3.73 -0.58
CA SER A 25 8.86 -2.65 -1.55
C SER A 25 8.44 -3.16 -2.93
N ASP A 26 9.17 -4.13 -3.47
CA ASP A 26 8.99 -4.60 -4.84
C ASP A 26 7.62 -5.28 -5.01
N ALA A 27 7.21 -6.06 -4.01
CA ALA A 27 5.90 -6.70 -4.01
C ALA A 27 4.77 -5.65 -3.90
N ILE A 28 4.95 -4.60 -3.10
CA ILE A 28 3.96 -3.51 -2.97
C ILE A 28 3.81 -2.75 -4.30
N THR A 29 4.92 -2.38 -4.95
CA THR A 29 4.89 -1.69 -6.25
C THR A 29 4.26 -2.55 -7.33
N SER A 30 4.64 -3.83 -7.43
CA SER A 30 4.04 -4.75 -8.42
C SER A 30 2.53 -4.91 -8.25
N ALA A 31 2.03 -4.88 -7.00
CA ALA A 31 0.60 -4.97 -6.71
C ALA A 31 -0.16 -3.69 -7.12
N LEU A 32 0.50 -2.53 -7.12
CA LEU A 32 -0.03 -1.27 -7.65
C LEU A 32 -0.06 -1.30 -9.17
N ASP A 33 1.04 -1.73 -9.81
CA ASP A 33 1.12 -1.84 -11.25
C ASP A 33 0.04 -2.77 -11.79
N PHE A 34 -0.14 -3.95 -11.18
CA PHE A 34 -1.22 -4.86 -11.53
C PHE A 34 -2.61 -4.21 -11.37
N LEU A 35 -2.84 -3.46 -10.28
CA LEU A 35 -4.14 -2.84 -10.01
C LEU A 35 -4.51 -1.78 -11.06
N PHE A 36 -3.54 -1.00 -11.55
CA PHE A 36 -3.79 0.13 -12.46
C PHE A 36 -3.54 -0.17 -13.93
N GLN A 37 -2.59 -1.04 -14.24
CA GLN A 37 -2.17 -1.35 -15.62
C GLN A 37 -2.75 -2.68 -16.10
N GLY A 38 -3.23 -3.53 -15.19
CA GLY A 38 -3.70 -4.86 -15.50
C GLY A 38 -2.54 -5.84 -15.58
N PHE A 39 -1.56 -5.61 -16.46
CA PHE A 39 -0.39 -6.48 -16.72
C PHE A 39 0.63 -5.77 -17.61
#